data_AF-A0A942EUD2-F1
#
_entry.id   AF-A0A942EUD2-F1
#
_cell.length_a   1.000
_cell.length_b   1.000
_cell.length_c   1.000
_cell.angle_alpha   90.00
_cell.angle_beta   90.00
_cell.angle_gamma   90.00
#
_symmetry.space_group_name_H-M   'P 1'
#
loop_
_entity.id
_entity.type
_entity.pdbx_description
1 polymer ?
#
loop_
_entity_poly.entity_id
_entity_poly.type
_entity_poly.pdbx_seq_one_letter_code
_entity_poly.pdbx_strand_id
1 'polypeptide(L)'
;MEIRVKNFALPLWAPFALIFLGFWLLAAPTTFGFAGSCLGNSDIACGIVLIFLGWTLRNNFNLWIPWTISLIGVWLQLAPLVLRIPQATGYLNDTFTGVMTILCSLLIATPREAKGEDVPKGWSYNPSCYAQRLPVILLTGLCWFMARYLAAYQLGFITTIWDPFFKHGTVDVITSAISKSLPIPDAGLGAFAYTMECLLGCHGGGSRWRTAPWLVISFGILVIPVGLISTLLIILQPLIVHAWCTLCLVIGLAMLVMITLTIDEVAASLQLLKRGHRSGLSVWNLLWNGWPSEKERLDPRSVPLQASFVRLFKAFSYGCGIPWNLACSALLGAGLMALPSWFHLPSILANIDHVFGALTVVISVISMAEIIRKIRFTLWLFAAVTTIIALITSQGVELVMHVSIGILLVLLAIRKGRIKESYG
;
A
#
# COMPACT_ATOMS: atom_id res chain seq x y z
N MET A 1 -35.52 -1.84 15.39
CA MET A 1 -35.19 -3.03 14.57
C MET A 1 -33.79 -3.49 14.99
N GLU A 2 -33.72 -4.30 16.05
CA GLU A 2 -32.47 -4.89 16.56
C GLU A 2 -31.95 -5.90 15.54
N ILE A 3 -30.93 -5.51 14.75
CA ILE A 3 -30.13 -6.47 14.00
C ILE A 3 -29.19 -7.13 15.02
N ARG A 4 -29.71 -8.11 15.77
CA ARG A 4 -28.91 -8.96 16.66
C ARG A 4 -27.85 -9.68 15.85
N VAL A 5 -26.59 -9.34 16.15
CA VAL A 5 -25.39 -10.17 16.36
C VAL A 5 -25.63 -11.70 16.35
N LYS A 6 -26.10 -12.29 15.25
CA LYS A 6 -26.42 -13.73 15.22
C LYS A 6 -25.37 -14.62 14.55
N ASN A 7 -24.30 -14.06 13.96
CA ASN A 7 -23.33 -14.86 13.19
C ASN A 7 -21.85 -14.55 13.50
N PHE A 8 -21.52 -14.06 14.69
CA PHE A 8 -20.12 -14.04 15.17
C PHE A 8 -19.86 -15.31 15.97
N ALA A 9 -19.33 -16.34 15.33
CA ALA A 9 -18.78 -17.48 16.06
C ALA A 9 -17.37 -17.09 16.49
N LEU A 10 -17.20 -16.55 17.71
CA LEU A 10 -15.87 -16.34 18.25
C LEU A 10 -15.15 -17.69 18.32
N PRO A 11 -13.93 -17.80 17.78
CA PRO A 11 -13.09 -18.94 18.10
C PRO A 11 -12.86 -18.93 19.62
N LEU A 12 -13.21 -20.02 20.30
CA LEU A 12 -13.09 -20.13 21.76
C LEU A 12 -11.67 -19.82 22.26
N TRP A 13 -10.66 -20.01 21.42
CA TRP A 13 -9.25 -19.78 21.73
C TRP A 13 -8.81 -18.31 21.58
N ALA A 14 -9.53 -17.48 20.80
CA ALA A 14 -9.06 -16.13 20.47
C ALA A 14 -8.93 -15.20 21.71
N PRO A 15 -9.87 -15.20 22.67
CA PRO A 15 -9.70 -14.44 23.91
C PRO A 15 -8.49 -14.89 24.75
N PHE A 16 -8.20 -16.19 24.77
CA PHE A 16 -7.05 -16.72 25.51
C PHE A 16 -5.72 -16.38 24.84
N ALA A 17 -5.67 -16.33 23.50
CA ALA A 17 -4.50 -15.86 22.78
C ALA A 17 -4.18 -14.39 23.14
N LEU A 18 -5.19 -13.53 23.25
CA LEU A 18 -5.01 -12.14 23.68
C LEU A 18 -4.50 -12.02 25.13
N ILE A 19 -5.05 -12.83 26.04
CA ILE A 19 -4.58 -12.88 27.43
C ILE A 19 -3.11 -13.32 27.47
N PHE A 20 -2.74 -14.34 26.70
CA PHE A 20 -1.36 -14.81 26.59
C PHE A 20 -0.43 -13.71 26.04
N LEU A 21 -0.82 -13.02 24.97
CA LEU A 21 -0.06 -11.87 24.45
C LEU A 21 0.08 -10.75 25.49
N GLY A 22 -0.94 -10.54 26.32
CA GLY A 22 -0.86 -9.57 27.41
C GLY A 22 0.14 -9.95 28.50
N PHE A 23 0.17 -11.22 28.91
CA PHE A 23 1.21 -11.74 29.81
C PHE A 23 2.61 -11.69 29.19
N TRP A 24 2.71 -11.94 27.89
CA TRP A 24 3.97 -11.80 27.15
C TRP A 24 4.49 -10.36 27.23
N LEU A 25 3.65 -9.35 26.98
CA LEU A 25 4.04 -7.93 27.09
C LEU A 25 4.42 -7.50 28.50
N LEU A 26 3.86 -8.12 29.53
CA LEU A 26 4.27 -7.90 30.93
C LEU A 26 5.69 -8.43 31.21
N ALA A 27 6.05 -9.56 30.60
CA ALA A 27 7.34 -10.23 30.82
C ALA A 27 8.44 -9.76 29.85
N ALA A 28 8.09 -9.28 28.66
CA ALA A 28 9.04 -8.92 27.61
C ALA A 28 10.06 -7.85 28.05
N PRO A 29 9.69 -6.75 28.73
CA PRO A 29 10.66 -5.72 29.12
C PRO A 29 11.74 -6.24 30.07
N THR A 30 11.37 -7.10 31.02
CA THR A 30 12.33 -7.69 31.97
C THR A 30 13.17 -8.77 31.31
N THR A 31 12.58 -9.58 30.43
CA THR A 31 13.26 -10.69 29.75
C THR A 31 14.27 -10.21 28.72
N PHE A 32 13.95 -9.16 27.96
CA PHE A 32 14.80 -8.64 26.89
C PHE A 32 15.67 -7.45 27.33
N GLY A 33 15.61 -7.03 28.59
CA GLY A 33 16.54 -6.05 29.16
C GLY A 33 16.23 -4.60 28.77
N PHE A 34 14.95 -4.24 28.59
CA PHE A 34 14.49 -2.87 28.38
C PHE A 34 13.47 -2.39 29.43
N ALA A 35 13.37 -3.10 30.56
CA ALA A 35 12.58 -2.69 31.71
C ALA A 35 12.99 -1.30 32.22
N GLY A 36 12.00 -0.49 32.63
CA GLY A 36 12.21 0.89 33.10
C GLY A 36 12.33 1.94 31.98
N SER A 37 12.42 1.53 30.71
CA SER A 37 12.30 2.45 29.57
C SER A 37 10.85 2.91 29.36
N CYS A 38 10.64 4.03 28.66
CA CYS A 38 9.31 4.50 28.27
C CYS A 38 8.53 3.42 27.51
N LEU A 39 9.22 2.67 26.64
CA LEU A 39 8.62 1.56 25.90
C LEU A 39 8.22 0.42 26.83
N GLY A 40 9.11 -0.02 27.71
CA GLY A 40 8.80 -1.11 28.65
C GLY A 40 7.57 -0.82 29.51
N ASN A 41 7.40 0.43 29.94
CA ASN A 41 6.22 0.87 30.67
C ASN A 41 4.95 0.88 29.77
N SER A 42 5.10 1.29 28.51
CA SER A 42 4.02 1.22 27.51
C SER A 42 3.58 -0.23 27.27
N ASP A 43 4.52 -1.17 27.14
CA ASP A 43 4.23 -2.59 26.91
C ASP A 43 3.51 -3.21 28.09
N ILE A 44 3.97 -2.93 29.31
CA ILE A 44 3.30 -3.37 30.54
C ILE A 44 1.86 -2.85 30.59
N ALA A 45 1.64 -1.57 30.30
CA ALA A 45 0.31 -0.98 30.27
C ALA A 45 -0.58 -1.64 29.20
N CYS A 46 -0.07 -1.83 27.98
CA CYS A 46 -0.79 -2.52 26.90
C CYS A 46 -1.11 -3.97 27.28
N GLY A 47 -0.18 -4.67 27.94
CA GLY A 47 -0.36 -6.04 28.38
C GLY A 47 -1.47 -6.20 29.41
N ILE A 48 -1.54 -5.32 30.41
CA ILE A 48 -2.61 -5.29 31.42
C ILE A 48 -3.97 -5.06 30.74
N VAL A 49 -4.04 -4.08 29.82
CA VAL A 49 -5.28 -3.77 29.10
C VAL A 49 -5.72 -4.95 28.22
N LEU A 50 -4.79 -5.62 27.53
CA LEU A 50 -5.12 -6.79 26.71
C LEU A 50 -5.64 -7.97 27.53
N ILE A 51 -5.09 -8.23 28.72
CA ILE A 51 -5.61 -9.25 29.64
C ILE A 51 -7.05 -8.93 30.03
N PHE A 52 -7.31 -7.67 30.44
CA PHE A 52 -8.64 -7.23 30.84
C PHE A 52 -9.66 -7.33 29.70
N LEU A 53 -9.30 -6.87 28.50
CA LEU A 53 -10.16 -6.94 27.32
C LEU A 53 -10.39 -8.38 26.86
N GLY A 54 -9.37 -9.24 26.91
CA GLY A 54 -9.49 -10.67 26.59
C GLY A 54 -10.44 -11.39 27.55
N TRP A 55 -10.35 -11.13 28.85
CA TRP A 55 -11.29 -11.69 29.82
C TRP A 55 -12.72 -11.17 29.64
N THR A 56 -12.85 -9.88 29.35
CA THR A 56 -14.16 -9.25 29.09
C THR A 56 -14.81 -9.85 27.85
N LEU A 57 -14.06 -10.02 26.77
CA LEU A 57 -14.53 -10.62 25.51
C LEU A 57 -15.03 -12.05 25.69
N ARG A 58 -14.37 -12.82 26.57
CA ARG A 58 -14.79 -14.19 26.92
C ARG A 58 -16.18 -14.22 27.57
N ASN A 59 -16.46 -13.25 28.46
CA ASN A 59 -17.69 -13.26 29.24
C ASN A 59 -18.83 -12.54 28.52
N ASN A 60 -18.54 -11.43 27.85
CA ASN A 60 -19.51 -10.58 27.16
C ASN A 60 -18.94 -10.11 25.81
N PHE A 61 -19.56 -10.56 24.72
CA PHE A 61 -19.18 -10.07 23.39
C PHE A 61 -19.79 -8.70 23.12
N ASN A 62 -18.94 -7.71 22.89
CA ASN A 62 -19.33 -6.39 22.39
C ASN A 62 -18.37 -5.95 21.28
N LEU A 63 -18.92 -5.40 20.18
CA LEU A 63 -18.17 -5.02 18.97
C LEU A 63 -17.11 -3.96 19.24
N TRP A 64 -17.25 -3.14 20.27
CA TRP A 64 -16.24 -2.13 20.62
C TRP A 64 -14.92 -2.76 21.13
N ILE A 65 -14.96 -3.96 21.72
CA ILE A 65 -13.78 -4.61 22.30
C ILE A 65 -12.73 -4.96 21.23
N PRO A 66 -13.07 -5.65 20.12
CA PRO A 66 -12.12 -5.89 19.03
C PRO A 66 -11.51 -4.61 18.46
N TRP A 67 -12.29 -3.54 18.27
CA TRP A 67 -11.76 -2.26 17.78
C TRP A 67 -10.69 -1.69 18.72
N THR A 68 -10.94 -1.72 20.04
CA THR A 68 -9.95 -1.28 21.04
C THR A 68 -8.69 -2.16 21.00
N ILE A 69 -8.83 -3.48 20.88
CA ILE A 69 -7.69 -4.40 20.72
C ILE A 69 -6.90 -4.07 19.45
N SER A 70 -7.57 -3.77 18.34
CA SER A 70 -6.91 -3.37 17.10
C SER A 70 -6.11 -2.08 17.27
N LEU A 71 -6.65 -1.10 18.02
CA LEU A 71 -5.96 0.15 18.31
C LEU A 71 -4.72 -0.07 19.18
N ILE A 72 -4.78 -0.97 20.16
CA ILE A 72 -3.60 -1.38 20.95
C ILE A 72 -2.55 -2.01 20.04
N GLY A 73 -2.96 -2.90 19.14
CA GLY A 73 -2.03 -3.51 18.18
C GLY A 73 -1.40 -2.48 17.22
N VAL A 74 -2.14 -1.46 16.79
CA VAL A 74 -1.59 -0.33 16.02
C VAL A 74 -0.60 0.48 16.85
N TRP A 75 -0.94 0.75 18.12
CA TRP A 75 -0.04 1.45 19.04
C TRP A 75 1.26 0.67 19.26
N LEU A 76 1.20 -0.66 19.48
CA LEU A 76 2.40 -1.49 19.63
C LEU A 76 3.33 -1.41 18.42
N GLN A 77 2.81 -1.27 17.20
CA GLN A 77 3.68 -1.07 16.03
C GLN A 77 4.33 0.31 15.97
N LEU A 78 3.65 1.35 16.50
CA LEU A 78 4.14 2.72 16.49
C LEU A 78 4.99 3.07 17.73
N ALA A 79 4.77 2.39 18.86
CA ALA A 79 5.41 2.70 20.14
C ALA A 79 6.95 2.65 20.07
N PRO A 80 7.59 1.64 19.45
CA PRO A 80 9.05 1.64 19.25
C PRO A 80 9.58 2.84 18.47
N LEU A 81 8.77 3.34 17.53
CA LEU A 81 9.13 4.44 16.64
C LEU A 81 8.95 5.80 17.34
N VAL A 82 7.89 5.96 18.12
CA VAL A 82 7.56 7.19 18.85
C VAL A 82 8.38 7.34 20.13
N LEU A 83 8.50 6.27 20.92
CA LEU A 83 9.13 6.30 22.24
C LEU A 83 10.66 6.16 22.18
N ARG A 84 11.24 6.12 20.98
CA ARG A 84 12.68 6.01 20.69
C ARG A 84 13.35 4.88 21.46
N ILE A 85 13.42 3.74 20.82
CA ILE A 85 13.90 2.52 21.45
C ILE A 85 15.44 2.42 21.40
N PRO A 86 16.09 1.92 22.46
CA PRO A 86 17.54 1.72 22.45
C PRO A 86 17.96 0.38 21.83
N GLN A 87 17.03 -0.56 21.61
CA GLN A 87 17.36 -1.95 21.27
C GLN A 87 16.49 -2.51 20.13
N ALA A 88 17.11 -3.31 19.26
CA ALA A 88 16.44 -3.97 18.13
C ALA A 88 15.44 -5.06 18.56
N THR A 89 15.67 -5.68 19.72
CA THR A 89 14.83 -6.74 20.28
C THR A 89 13.44 -6.24 20.62
N GLY A 90 13.33 -5.09 21.29
CA GLY A 90 12.04 -4.46 21.57
C GLY A 90 11.32 -4.03 20.29
N TYR A 91 12.04 -3.52 19.29
CA TYR A 91 11.43 -3.17 17.99
C TYR A 91 10.80 -4.39 17.31
N LEU A 92 11.52 -5.52 17.28
CA LEU A 92 10.99 -6.78 16.76
C LEU A 92 9.80 -7.29 17.60
N ASN A 93 9.92 -7.25 18.93
CA ASN A 93 8.90 -7.73 19.85
C ASN A 93 7.57 -7.02 19.64
N ASP A 94 7.57 -5.69 19.62
CA ASP A 94 6.33 -4.93 19.62
C ASP A 94 5.68 -4.91 18.23
N THR A 95 6.50 -4.85 17.17
CA THR A 95 5.97 -4.99 15.81
C THR A 95 5.34 -6.36 15.59
N PHE A 96 5.96 -7.44 16.07
CA PHE A 96 5.40 -8.79 15.98
C PHE A 96 4.14 -8.95 16.84
N THR A 97 4.20 -8.53 18.10
CA THR A 97 3.08 -8.62 19.04
C THR A 97 1.90 -7.74 18.58
N GLY A 98 2.19 -6.58 18.01
CA GLY A 98 1.20 -5.70 17.38
C GLY A 98 0.47 -6.39 16.23
N VAL A 99 1.20 -7.04 15.32
CA VAL A 99 0.61 -7.83 14.23
C VAL A 99 -0.28 -8.94 14.77
N MET A 100 0.19 -9.72 15.74
CA MET A 100 -0.60 -10.80 16.35
C MET A 100 -1.87 -10.27 17.02
N THR A 101 -1.78 -9.13 17.70
CA THR A 101 -2.90 -8.47 18.37
C THR A 101 -3.95 -8.00 17.37
N ILE A 102 -3.53 -7.37 16.27
CA ILE A 102 -4.43 -6.94 15.19
C ILE A 102 -5.08 -8.16 14.52
N LEU A 103 -4.30 -9.22 14.22
CA LEU A 103 -4.85 -10.43 13.62
C LEU A 103 -5.92 -11.09 14.50
N CYS A 104 -5.65 -11.23 15.81
CA CYS A 104 -6.63 -11.76 16.75
C CYS A 104 -7.89 -10.88 16.78
N SER A 105 -7.72 -9.55 16.85
CA SER A 105 -8.83 -8.60 16.80
C SER A 105 -9.67 -8.75 15.53
N LEU A 106 -9.04 -8.78 14.36
CA LEU A 106 -9.74 -8.90 13.08
C LEU A 106 -10.49 -10.24 13.01
N LEU A 107 -9.88 -11.36 13.39
CA LEU A 107 -10.55 -12.67 13.43
C LEU A 107 -11.82 -12.66 14.30
N ILE A 108 -11.82 -11.88 15.39
CA ILE A 108 -12.96 -11.74 16.29
C ILE A 108 -14.00 -10.77 15.72
N ALA A 109 -13.56 -9.66 15.11
CA ALA A 109 -14.40 -8.56 14.64
C ALA A 109 -15.19 -8.87 13.36
N THR A 110 -14.97 -10.04 12.74
CA THR A 110 -15.45 -10.27 11.39
C THR A 110 -16.71 -11.13 11.34
N PRO A 111 -17.81 -10.58 10.79
CA PRO A 111 -19.00 -11.39 10.55
C PRO A 111 -18.68 -12.43 9.46
N ARG A 112 -19.26 -13.63 9.57
CA ARG A 112 -19.18 -14.64 8.50
C ARG A 112 -19.62 -14.02 7.17
N GLU A 113 -18.84 -14.25 6.11
CA GLU A 113 -19.17 -13.73 4.79
C GLU A 113 -20.56 -14.19 4.36
N ALA A 114 -21.39 -13.21 3.98
CA ALA A 114 -22.71 -13.49 3.42
C ALA A 114 -22.54 -14.01 1.99
N LYS A 115 -22.99 -15.25 1.75
CA LYS A 115 -23.12 -15.83 0.40
C LYS A 115 -23.87 -14.84 -0.51
N GLY A 116 -23.42 -14.69 -1.76
CA GLY A 116 -24.05 -13.79 -2.72
C GLY A 116 -23.22 -13.58 -3.98
N GLU A 117 -23.60 -12.58 -4.77
CA GLU A 117 -22.91 -12.20 -6.01
C GLU A 117 -21.46 -11.79 -5.75
N ASP A 118 -20.54 -12.52 -6.38
CA ASP A 118 -19.08 -12.29 -6.30
C ASP A 118 -18.63 -11.23 -7.30
N VAL A 119 -19.28 -11.15 -8.47
CA VAL A 119 -18.92 -10.22 -9.55
C VAL A 119 -19.73 -8.92 -9.45
N PRO A 120 -19.10 -7.73 -9.39
CA PRO A 120 -19.82 -6.47 -9.41
C PRO A 120 -20.68 -6.31 -10.68
N LYS A 121 -21.86 -5.69 -10.57
CA LYS A 121 -22.74 -5.53 -11.76
C LYS A 121 -22.04 -4.70 -12.85
N GLY A 122 -22.02 -5.23 -14.07
CA GLY A 122 -21.34 -4.64 -15.23
C GLY A 122 -19.87 -5.06 -15.38
N TRP A 123 -19.33 -5.77 -14.40
CA TRP A 123 -17.97 -6.28 -14.42
C TRP A 123 -17.92 -7.69 -15.02
N SER A 124 -16.75 -8.01 -15.57
CA SER A 124 -16.47 -9.26 -16.27
C SER A 124 -15.67 -10.26 -15.43
N TYR A 125 -15.16 -9.82 -14.27
CA TYR A 125 -14.40 -10.59 -13.30
C TYR A 125 -14.58 -9.97 -11.88
N ASN A 126 -14.22 -10.71 -10.84
CA ASN A 126 -14.25 -10.22 -9.45
C ASN A 126 -12.92 -9.59 -8.98
N PRO A 127 -12.85 -8.26 -8.75
CA PRO A 127 -11.64 -7.58 -8.28
C PRO A 127 -11.23 -7.89 -6.84
N SER A 128 -12.15 -8.36 -6.00
CA SER A 128 -11.86 -8.74 -4.60
C SER A 128 -11.41 -10.19 -4.45
N CYS A 129 -11.32 -10.95 -5.55
CA CYS A 129 -10.92 -12.34 -5.46
C CYS A 129 -9.50 -12.46 -4.87
N TYR A 130 -9.26 -13.48 -4.04
CA TYR A 130 -7.96 -13.65 -3.39
C TYR A 130 -6.81 -13.80 -4.40
N ALA A 131 -7.08 -14.42 -5.57
CA ALA A 131 -6.08 -14.54 -6.62
C ALA A 131 -5.60 -13.14 -7.07
N GLN A 132 -6.48 -12.17 -7.27
CA GLN A 132 -6.10 -10.82 -7.69
C GLN A 132 -5.44 -9.99 -6.58
N ARG A 133 -5.77 -10.26 -5.32
CA ARG A 133 -5.14 -9.61 -4.16
C ARG A 133 -3.77 -10.16 -3.80
N LEU A 134 -3.50 -11.44 -4.11
CA LEU A 134 -2.25 -12.11 -3.73
C LEU A 134 -0.99 -11.36 -4.21
N PRO A 135 -0.90 -10.87 -5.47
CA PRO A 135 0.24 -10.05 -5.89
C PRO A 135 0.43 -8.79 -5.06
N VAL A 136 -0.66 -8.12 -4.67
CA VAL A 136 -0.60 -6.92 -3.83
C VAL A 136 -0.04 -7.29 -2.47
N ILE A 137 -0.53 -8.37 -1.83
CA ILE A 137 -0.02 -8.85 -0.54
C ILE A 137 1.48 -9.21 -0.62
N LEU A 138 1.91 -9.89 -1.70
CA LEU A 138 3.31 -10.27 -1.90
C LEU A 138 4.21 -9.05 -2.10
N LEU A 139 3.77 -8.07 -2.89
CA LEU A 139 4.48 -6.81 -3.10
C LEU A 139 4.56 -5.99 -1.80
N THR A 140 3.48 -5.93 -1.02
CA THR A 140 3.49 -5.30 0.29
C THR A 140 4.50 -5.98 1.22
N GLY A 141 4.56 -7.32 1.21
CA GLY A 141 5.57 -8.07 1.97
C GLY A 141 6.99 -7.70 1.55
N LEU A 142 7.26 -7.60 0.24
CA LEU A 142 8.55 -7.15 -0.28
C LEU A 142 8.90 -5.72 0.19
N CYS A 143 7.95 -4.78 0.07
CA CYS A 143 8.10 -3.41 0.55
C CYS A 143 8.38 -3.37 2.06
N TRP A 144 7.67 -4.20 2.83
CA TRP A 144 7.85 -4.31 4.27
C TRP A 144 9.26 -4.75 4.66
N PHE A 145 9.81 -5.78 4.01
CA PHE A 145 11.18 -6.24 4.28
C PHE A 145 12.21 -5.14 3.99
N MET A 146 12.08 -4.45 2.86
CA MET A 146 13.00 -3.36 2.49
C MET A 146 12.86 -2.16 3.43
N ALA A 147 11.63 -1.74 3.75
CA ALA A 147 11.38 -0.61 4.64
C ALA A 147 11.87 -0.88 6.07
N ARG A 148 11.64 -2.10 6.58
CA ARG A 148 12.14 -2.52 7.89
C ARG A 148 13.67 -2.53 7.93
N TYR A 149 14.33 -2.97 6.86
CA TYR A 149 15.78 -2.94 6.76
C TYR A 149 16.33 -1.51 6.79
N LEU A 150 15.72 -0.58 6.05
CA LEU A 150 16.06 0.84 6.09
C LEU A 150 15.78 1.47 7.47
N ALA A 151 14.66 1.12 8.09
CA ALA A 151 14.29 1.59 9.43
C ALA A 151 15.31 1.14 10.49
N ALA A 152 15.83 -0.09 10.38
CA ALA A 152 16.84 -0.60 11.29
C ALA A 152 18.13 0.25 11.26
N TYR A 153 18.49 0.79 10.10
CA TYR A 153 19.63 1.71 9.99
C TYR A 153 19.30 3.08 10.60
N GLN A 154 18.12 3.64 10.32
CA GLN A 154 17.72 4.93 10.86
C GLN A 154 17.58 4.93 12.38
N LEU A 155 17.16 3.80 12.96
CA LEU A 155 17.11 3.57 14.40
C LEU A 155 18.48 3.22 15.02
N GLY A 156 19.53 3.05 14.20
CA GLY A 156 20.89 2.78 14.66
C GLY A 156 21.16 1.33 15.07
N PHE A 157 20.28 0.38 14.73
CA PHE A 157 20.50 -1.04 15.01
C PHE A 157 21.54 -1.68 14.10
N ILE A 158 21.69 -1.15 12.88
CA ILE A 158 22.71 -1.55 11.92
C ILE A 158 23.49 -0.32 11.48
N THR A 159 24.78 -0.52 11.19
CA THR A 159 25.71 0.57 10.84
C THR A 159 26.02 0.65 9.34
N THR A 160 25.55 -0.32 8.55
CA THR A 160 25.82 -0.41 7.11
C THR A 160 24.57 -0.82 6.34
N ILE A 161 24.42 -0.28 5.13
CA ILE A 161 23.36 -0.65 4.19
C ILE A 161 23.95 -1.25 2.92
N TRP A 162 23.29 -2.29 2.43
CA TRP A 162 23.53 -2.84 1.12
C TRP A 162 22.82 -2.01 0.04
N ASP A 163 23.60 -1.48 -0.91
CA ASP A 163 23.10 -0.80 -2.11
C ASP A 163 23.91 -1.26 -3.33
N PRO A 164 23.30 -1.98 -4.30
CA PRO A 164 24.02 -2.54 -5.43
C PRO A 164 24.40 -1.52 -6.50
N PHE A 165 23.69 -0.39 -6.62
CA PHE A 165 23.90 0.59 -7.69
C PHE A 165 24.50 1.90 -7.20
N PHE A 166 24.04 2.42 -6.05
CA PHE A 166 24.39 3.77 -5.61
C PHE A 166 25.31 3.82 -4.38
N LYS A 167 25.80 2.67 -3.89
CA LYS A 167 26.77 2.55 -2.77
C LYS A 167 26.39 3.40 -1.54
N HIS A 168 26.94 4.61 -1.41
CA HIS A 168 26.67 5.53 -0.30
C HIS A 168 25.38 6.33 -0.46
N GLY A 169 24.80 6.39 -1.68
CA GLY A 169 23.63 7.20 -1.97
C GLY A 169 22.40 6.85 -1.13
N THR A 170 22.16 5.56 -0.84
CA THR A 170 21.07 5.18 0.07
C THR A 170 21.26 5.77 1.47
N VAL A 171 22.48 5.80 2.01
CA VAL A 171 22.77 6.38 3.33
C VAL A 171 22.50 7.88 3.32
N ASP A 172 22.92 8.59 2.28
CA ASP A 172 22.69 10.03 2.14
C ASP A 172 21.19 10.35 2.07
N VAL A 173 20.42 9.54 1.34
CA VAL A 173 18.96 9.69 1.21
C VAL A 173 18.25 9.52 2.55
N ILE A 174 18.47 8.41 3.26
CA ILE A 174 17.72 8.10 4.49
C ILE A 174 18.21 8.86 5.72
N THR A 175 19.37 9.53 5.63
CA THR A 175 19.88 10.40 6.71
C THR A 175 19.74 11.88 6.40
N SER A 176 19.13 12.21 5.25
CA SER A 176 18.87 13.57 4.78
C SER A 176 17.95 14.37 5.71
N ALA A 177 17.96 15.69 5.56
CA ALA A 177 17.07 16.60 6.28
C ALA A 177 15.58 16.32 6.00
N ILE A 178 15.26 15.86 4.79
CA ILE A 178 13.89 15.48 4.40
C ILE A 178 13.46 14.25 5.18
N SER A 179 14.32 13.23 5.23
CA SER A 179 14.04 11.99 5.96
C SER A 179 13.90 12.23 7.47
N LYS A 180 14.69 13.16 8.01
CA LYS A 180 14.62 13.60 9.42
C LYS A 180 13.59 14.70 9.69
N SER A 181 12.77 15.08 8.72
CA SER A 181 11.77 16.15 8.90
C SER A 181 10.64 15.74 9.84
N LEU A 182 10.34 14.44 9.92
CA LEU A 182 9.40 13.88 10.88
C LEU A 182 10.11 13.46 12.17
N PRO A 183 9.43 13.53 13.32
CA PRO A 183 10.00 13.10 14.60
C PRO A 183 10.26 11.59 14.68
N ILE A 184 9.80 10.85 13.68
CA ILE A 184 9.83 9.39 13.56
C ILE A 184 10.54 9.03 12.24
N PRO A 185 11.36 7.96 12.20
CA PRO A 185 11.99 7.49 10.96
C PRO A 185 10.97 7.21 9.86
N ASP A 186 11.15 7.81 8.69
CA ASP A 186 10.25 7.67 7.53
C ASP A 186 10.16 6.22 7.04
N ALA A 187 11.27 5.47 7.02
CA ALA A 187 11.26 4.06 6.66
C ALA A 187 10.52 3.20 7.71
N GLY A 188 10.56 3.61 8.99
CA GLY A 188 9.78 3.00 10.06
C GLY A 188 8.28 3.21 9.86
N LEU A 189 7.87 4.44 9.49
CA LEU A 189 6.48 4.74 9.13
C LEU A 189 6.03 3.98 7.87
N GLY A 190 6.92 3.83 6.88
CA GLY A 190 6.70 2.99 5.71
C GLY A 190 6.48 1.53 6.10
N ALA A 191 7.34 0.96 6.95
CA ALA A 191 7.18 -0.41 7.44
C ALA A 191 5.84 -0.61 8.17
N PHE A 192 5.44 0.34 9.00
CA PHE A 192 4.12 0.33 9.64
C PHE A 192 2.97 0.33 8.62
N ALA A 193 3.02 1.24 7.63
CA ALA A 193 2.02 1.31 6.57
C ALA A 193 1.92 -0.03 5.81
N TYR A 194 3.06 -0.62 5.43
CA TYR A 194 3.09 -1.93 4.76
C TYR A 194 2.55 -3.06 5.64
N THR A 195 2.77 -3.03 6.96
CA THR A 195 2.12 -3.99 7.85
C THR A 195 0.60 -3.86 7.77
N MET A 196 0.08 -2.64 7.85
CA MET A 196 -1.37 -2.38 7.79
C MET A 196 -1.96 -2.75 6.43
N GLU A 197 -1.28 -2.43 5.34
CA GLU A 197 -1.65 -2.86 3.98
C GLU A 197 -1.71 -4.38 3.86
N CYS A 198 -0.72 -5.08 4.40
CA CYS A 198 -0.65 -6.54 4.33
C CYS A 198 -1.81 -7.16 5.12
N LEU A 199 -2.09 -6.65 6.32
CA LEU A 199 -3.19 -7.11 7.17
C LEU A 199 -4.55 -6.86 6.53
N LEU A 200 -4.82 -5.64 6.08
CA LEU A 200 -6.06 -5.30 5.36
C LEU A 200 -6.15 -6.06 4.03
N GLY A 201 -5.02 -6.25 3.35
CA GLY A 201 -4.87 -6.97 2.10
C GLY A 201 -5.14 -8.47 2.24
N CYS A 202 -4.83 -9.08 3.38
CA CYS A 202 -5.18 -10.47 3.72
C CYS A 202 -6.62 -10.61 4.22
N HIS A 203 -7.19 -9.54 4.76
CA HIS A 203 -8.46 -9.60 5.46
C HIS A 203 -9.70 -9.52 4.54
N GLY A 204 -10.74 -10.30 4.83
CA GLY A 204 -11.98 -10.41 4.04
C GLY A 204 -11.82 -11.30 2.81
N GLY A 205 -12.91 -11.84 2.29
CA GLY A 205 -12.94 -12.75 1.14
C GLY A 205 -13.39 -12.12 -0.17
N GLY A 206 -13.87 -12.96 -1.09
CA GLY A 206 -14.14 -12.57 -2.49
C GLY A 206 -15.31 -11.60 -2.64
N SER A 207 -16.18 -11.49 -1.64
CA SER A 207 -17.34 -10.60 -1.67
C SER A 207 -17.14 -9.32 -0.84
N ARG A 208 -15.92 -9.07 -0.32
CA ARG A 208 -15.65 -7.95 0.59
C ARG A 208 -15.95 -6.57 0.02
N TRP A 209 -15.80 -6.36 -1.29
CA TRP A 209 -16.20 -5.11 -1.95
C TRP A 209 -17.66 -4.75 -1.70
N ARG A 210 -18.50 -5.77 -1.44
CA ARG A 210 -19.93 -5.67 -1.17
C ARG A 210 -20.28 -5.79 0.30
N THR A 211 -19.68 -6.74 1.02
CA THR A 211 -20.03 -7.06 2.41
C THR A 211 -19.35 -6.16 3.43
N ALA A 212 -18.14 -5.66 3.11
CA ALA A 212 -17.38 -4.73 3.96
C ALA A 212 -16.71 -3.63 3.11
N PRO A 213 -17.49 -2.73 2.45
CA PRO A 213 -16.91 -1.66 1.63
C PRO A 213 -15.94 -0.76 2.41
N TRP A 214 -16.17 -0.54 3.71
CA TRP A 214 -15.25 0.23 4.56
C TRP A 214 -13.81 -0.32 4.52
N LEU A 215 -13.63 -1.64 4.51
CA LEU A 215 -12.32 -2.29 4.51
C LEU A 215 -11.58 -1.98 3.21
N VAL A 216 -12.26 -2.11 2.08
CA VAL A 216 -11.71 -1.81 0.74
C VAL A 216 -11.35 -0.33 0.62
N ILE A 217 -12.21 0.56 1.10
CA ILE A 217 -11.96 2.00 1.07
C ILE A 217 -10.79 2.37 1.97
N SER A 218 -10.70 1.83 3.19
CA SER A 218 -9.56 2.03 4.09
C SER A 218 -8.26 1.51 3.47
N PHE A 219 -8.29 0.36 2.80
CA PHE A 219 -7.14 -0.18 2.07
C PHE A 219 -6.70 0.77 0.94
N GLY A 220 -7.63 1.29 0.13
CA GLY A 220 -7.34 2.27 -0.91
C GLY A 220 -6.81 3.60 -0.37
N ILE A 221 -7.37 4.10 0.73
CA ILE A 221 -6.92 5.31 1.45
C ILE A 221 -5.52 5.14 2.03
N LEU A 222 -5.09 3.91 2.30
CA LEU A 222 -3.73 3.65 2.76
C LEU A 222 -2.77 3.57 1.56
N VAL A 223 -3.04 2.69 0.60
CA VAL A 223 -2.15 2.42 -0.53
C VAL A 223 -1.93 3.64 -1.44
N ILE A 224 -2.99 4.36 -1.80
CA ILE A 224 -2.90 5.45 -2.79
C ILE A 224 -2.11 6.65 -2.25
N PRO A 225 -2.45 7.25 -1.09
CA PRO A 225 -1.70 8.39 -0.55
C PRO A 225 -0.28 8.02 -0.14
N VAL A 226 -0.05 6.85 0.47
CA VAL A 226 1.31 6.40 0.82
C VAL A 226 2.16 6.23 -0.44
N GLY A 227 1.59 5.67 -1.51
CA GLY A 227 2.29 5.55 -2.79
C GLY A 227 2.60 6.89 -3.46
N LEU A 228 1.70 7.88 -3.35
CA LEU A 228 1.94 9.24 -3.84
C LEU A 228 3.02 9.97 -3.03
N ILE A 229 3.03 9.83 -1.70
CA ILE A 229 4.09 10.37 -0.84
C ILE A 229 5.43 9.70 -1.18
N SER A 230 5.45 8.38 -1.35
CA SER A 230 6.66 7.66 -1.77
C SER A 230 7.19 8.14 -3.13
N THR A 231 6.29 8.43 -4.07
CA THR A 231 6.65 9.01 -5.37
C THR A 231 7.28 10.40 -5.22
N LEU A 232 6.70 11.25 -4.37
CA LEU A 232 7.25 12.57 -4.08
C LEU A 232 8.65 12.46 -3.47
N LEU A 233 8.86 11.56 -2.50
CA LEU A 233 10.17 11.35 -1.89
C LEU A 233 11.22 10.91 -2.93
N ILE A 234 10.85 10.06 -3.90
CA ILE A 234 11.74 9.66 -5.00
C ILE A 234 12.09 10.86 -5.90
N ILE A 235 11.14 11.76 -6.17
CA ILE A 235 11.41 12.98 -6.94
C ILE A 235 12.40 13.90 -6.21
N LEU A 236 12.30 13.99 -4.88
CA LEU A 236 13.15 14.86 -4.07
C LEU A 236 14.60 14.34 -3.91
N GLN A 237 14.83 13.03 -4.10
CA GLN A 237 16.16 12.41 -3.98
C GLN A 237 17.23 13.10 -4.84
N PRO A 238 17.09 13.19 -6.18
CA PRO A 238 18.09 13.87 -7.01
C PRO A 238 18.09 15.40 -6.86
N LEU A 239 16.94 15.99 -6.51
CA LEU A 239 16.77 17.46 -6.49
C LEU A 239 17.40 18.12 -5.26
N ILE A 240 17.25 17.50 -4.08
CA ILE A 240 17.65 18.10 -2.81
C ILE A 240 18.82 17.32 -2.19
N VAL A 241 18.79 15.99 -2.24
CA VAL A 241 19.83 15.15 -1.64
C VAL A 241 21.00 14.95 -2.62
N HIS A 242 20.76 15.09 -3.92
CA HIS A 242 21.73 14.80 -4.98
C HIS A 242 22.27 13.37 -4.92
N ALA A 243 21.43 12.43 -4.46
CA ALA A 243 21.75 11.03 -4.31
C ALA A 243 20.54 10.17 -4.70
N TRP A 244 20.80 8.90 -4.98
CA TRP A 244 19.77 7.91 -5.31
C TRP A 244 19.79 6.76 -4.32
N CYS A 245 18.62 6.19 -4.06
CA CYS A 245 18.45 5.04 -3.19
C CYS A 245 17.84 3.87 -3.96
N THR A 246 18.61 2.81 -4.20
CA THR A 246 18.14 1.63 -4.97
C THR A 246 16.89 1.03 -4.33
N LEU A 247 16.94 0.79 -3.02
CA LEU A 247 15.83 0.15 -2.30
C LEU A 247 14.57 1.01 -2.34
N CYS A 248 14.72 2.34 -2.26
CA CYS A 248 13.61 3.28 -2.35
C CYS A 248 12.97 3.28 -3.75
N LEU A 249 13.78 3.18 -4.81
CA LEU A 249 13.27 3.06 -6.18
C LEU A 249 12.50 1.74 -6.40
N VAL A 250 13.01 0.63 -5.84
CA VAL A 250 12.32 -0.67 -5.91
C VAL A 250 10.99 -0.63 -5.14
N ILE A 251 10.99 -0.06 -3.93
CA ILE A 251 9.76 0.17 -3.14
C ILE A 251 8.78 1.04 -3.94
N GLY A 252 9.24 2.15 -4.53
CA GLY A 252 8.41 3.03 -5.34
C GLY A 252 7.78 2.32 -6.54
N LEU A 253 8.54 1.51 -7.26
CA LEU A 253 8.02 0.71 -8.37
C LEU A 253 6.97 -0.30 -7.89
N ALA A 254 7.25 -1.01 -6.80
CA ALA A 254 6.29 -1.95 -6.21
C ALA A 254 5.00 -1.24 -5.80
N MET A 255 5.08 -0.06 -5.18
CA MET A 255 3.92 0.78 -4.84
C MET A 255 3.08 1.15 -6.06
N LEU A 256 3.71 1.58 -7.16
CA LEU A 256 2.98 1.92 -8.38
C LEU A 256 2.22 0.72 -8.94
N VAL A 257 2.83 -0.48 -8.90
CA VAL A 257 2.15 -1.73 -9.29
C VAL A 257 0.99 -2.02 -8.34
N MET A 258 1.17 -1.89 -7.03
CA MET A 258 0.09 -2.12 -6.06
C MET A 258 -1.10 -1.17 -6.27
N ILE A 259 -0.84 0.11 -6.56
CA ILE A 259 -1.89 1.09 -6.89
C ILE A 259 -2.67 0.62 -8.13
N THR A 260 -1.99 0.17 -9.18
CA THR A 260 -2.67 -0.31 -10.41
C THR A 260 -3.58 -1.50 -10.17
N LEU A 261 -3.19 -2.41 -9.29
CA LEU A 261 -3.97 -3.61 -8.99
C LEU A 261 -5.13 -3.32 -8.02
N THR A 262 -4.96 -2.35 -7.12
CA THR A 262 -5.93 -2.02 -6.07
C THR A 262 -7.08 -1.14 -6.56
N ILE A 263 -6.85 -0.32 -7.60
CA ILE A 263 -7.84 0.67 -8.04
C ILE A 263 -9.15 0.06 -8.53
N ASP A 264 -9.09 -1.15 -9.11
CA ASP A 264 -10.27 -1.86 -9.60
C ASP A 264 -11.20 -2.25 -8.43
N GLU A 265 -10.63 -2.72 -7.33
CA GLU A 265 -11.40 -3.08 -6.14
C GLU A 265 -12.05 -1.85 -5.48
N VAL A 266 -11.28 -0.77 -5.33
CA VAL A 266 -11.78 0.51 -4.79
C VAL A 266 -12.91 1.06 -5.68
N ALA A 267 -12.73 1.00 -7.01
CA ALA A 267 -13.75 1.46 -7.94
C ALA A 267 -15.04 0.63 -7.87
N ALA A 268 -14.94 -0.70 -7.72
CA ALA A 268 -16.11 -1.57 -7.54
C ALA A 268 -16.90 -1.20 -6.28
N SER A 269 -16.22 -0.98 -5.15
CA SER A 269 -16.87 -0.52 -3.90
C SER A 269 -17.48 0.88 -4.04
N LEU A 270 -16.81 1.83 -4.70
CA LEU A 270 -17.39 3.16 -4.95
C LEU A 270 -18.62 3.11 -5.87
N GLN A 271 -18.60 2.25 -6.89
CA GLN A 271 -19.76 2.03 -7.75
C GLN A 271 -20.94 1.45 -6.98
N LEU A 272 -20.71 0.54 -6.03
CA LEU A 272 -21.74 0.02 -5.14
C LEU A 272 -22.36 1.13 -4.29
N LEU A 273 -21.54 1.94 -3.62
CA LEU A 273 -22.01 3.05 -2.78
C LEU A 273 -22.81 4.07 -3.60
N LYS A 274 -22.35 4.41 -4.81
CA LYS A 274 -23.05 5.32 -5.72
C LYS A 274 -24.40 4.76 -6.17
N ARG A 275 -24.46 3.48 -6.50
CA ARG A 275 -25.72 2.82 -6.89
C ARG A 275 -26.70 2.78 -5.72
N GLY A 276 -26.21 2.42 -4.53
CA GLY A 276 -27.08 2.33 -3.36
C GLY A 276 -27.63 3.67 -2.89
N HIS A 277 -26.82 4.73 -3.01
CA HIS A 277 -27.29 6.10 -2.80
C HIS A 277 -28.41 6.49 -3.79
N ARG A 278 -28.26 6.14 -5.08
CA ARG A 278 -29.30 6.38 -6.10
C ARG A 278 -30.57 5.57 -5.87
N SER A 279 -30.48 4.43 -5.18
CA SER A 279 -31.62 3.62 -4.76
C SER A 279 -32.25 4.09 -3.44
N GLY A 280 -31.81 5.22 -2.87
CA GLY A 280 -32.39 5.82 -1.66
C GLY A 280 -31.85 5.27 -0.34
N LEU A 281 -30.81 4.44 -0.36
CA LEU A 281 -30.18 3.94 0.87
C LEU A 281 -29.13 4.90 1.41
N SER A 282 -28.98 4.92 2.74
CA SER A 282 -27.92 5.67 3.42
C SER A 282 -26.53 5.10 3.08
N VAL A 283 -25.64 5.96 2.58
CA VAL A 283 -24.24 5.61 2.25
C VAL A 283 -23.49 5.13 3.49
N TRP A 284 -23.77 5.71 4.66
CA TRP A 284 -23.13 5.31 5.91
C TRP A 284 -23.48 3.88 6.31
N ASN A 285 -24.76 3.52 6.19
CA ASN A 285 -25.21 2.17 6.47
C ASN A 285 -24.60 1.16 5.48
N LEU A 286 -24.53 1.52 4.20
CA LEU A 286 -23.93 0.70 3.16
C LEU A 286 -22.42 0.50 3.33
N LEU A 287 -21.71 1.54 3.79
CA LEU A 287 -20.27 1.47 4.01
C LEU A 287 -19.91 0.46 5.10
N TRP A 288 -20.66 0.46 6.21
CA TRP A 288 -20.40 -0.40 7.37
C TRP A 288 -21.02 -1.81 7.25
N ASN A 289 -22.24 -1.91 6.75
CA ASN A 289 -23.00 -3.18 6.74
C ASN A 289 -23.06 -3.86 5.36
N GLY A 290 -22.58 -3.18 4.32
CA GLY A 290 -22.59 -3.71 2.96
C GLY A 290 -23.97 -3.75 2.30
N TRP A 291 -24.01 -4.30 1.08
CA TRP A 291 -25.25 -4.48 0.33
C TRP A 291 -25.72 -5.95 0.39
N PRO A 292 -26.91 -6.24 0.95
CA PRO A 292 -27.47 -7.59 0.93
C PRO A 292 -27.84 -7.97 -0.51
N SER A 293 -27.24 -9.05 -1.03
CA SER A 293 -27.64 -9.64 -2.30
C SER A 293 -28.32 -10.97 -2.03
N GLU A 294 -29.52 -11.17 -2.57
CA GLU A 294 -30.23 -12.46 -2.55
C GLU A 294 -29.82 -13.36 -3.72
N LYS A 295 -29.21 -12.80 -4.78
CA LYS A 295 -28.79 -13.55 -5.96
C LYS A 295 -27.35 -14.01 -5.79
N GLU A 296 -27.17 -15.32 -5.81
CA GLU A 296 -25.86 -15.96 -5.88
C GLU A 296 -25.41 -15.98 -7.35
N ARG A 297 -24.35 -15.22 -7.64
CA ARG A 297 -23.69 -15.23 -8.94
C ARG A 297 -22.21 -15.46 -8.67
N LEU A 298 -21.83 -16.73 -8.75
CA LEU A 298 -20.44 -17.17 -8.64
C LEU A 298 -19.68 -16.69 -9.87
N ASP A 299 -18.45 -16.23 -9.67
CA ASP A 299 -17.56 -15.89 -10.78
C ASP A 299 -16.92 -17.17 -11.36
N PRO A 300 -17.28 -17.63 -12.57
CA PRO A 300 -16.64 -18.79 -13.18
C PRO A 300 -15.17 -18.55 -13.52
N ARG A 301 -14.69 -17.30 -13.53
CA ARG A 301 -13.28 -16.93 -13.76
C ARG A 301 -12.47 -16.82 -12.47
N SER A 302 -13.11 -16.89 -11.30
CA SER A 302 -12.37 -16.89 -10.03
C SER A 302 -11.54 -18.17 -9.91
N VAL A 303 -10.23 -18.01 -9.73
CA VAL A 303 -9.29 -19.12 -9.65
C VAL A 303 -9.02 -19.43 -8.17
N PRO A 304 -9.21 -20.67 -7.70
CA PRO A 304 -8.88 -21.03 -6.32
C PRO A 304 -7.35 -20.99 -6.11
N LEU A 305 -6.89 -20.67 -4.90
CA LEU A 305 -5.45 -20.57 -4.61
C LEU A 305 -4.68 -21.88 -4.86
N GLN A 306 -5.35 -23.03 -4.80
CA GLN A 306 -4.76 -24.35 -5.05
C GLN A 306 -4.57 -24.64 -6.55
N ALA A 307 -4.99 -23.75 -7.45
CA ALA A 307 -4.81 -23.92 -8.88
C ALA A 307 -3.32 -23.78 -9.28
N SER A 308 -3.00 -24.19 -10.51
CA SER A 308 -1.63 -24.05 -11.02
C SER A 308 -1.20 -22.59 -11.12
N PHE A 309 0.09 -22.34 -10.95
CA PHE A 309 0.69 -21.01 -10.97
C PHE A 309 0.34 -20.20 -12.22
N VAL A 310 0.26 -20.85 -13.39
CA VAL A 310 -0.10 -20.19 -14.66
C VAL A 310 -1.52 -19.61 -14.61
N ARG A 311 -2.48 -20.32 -13.99
CA ARG A 311 -3.85 -19.84 -13.85
C ARG A 311 -3.94 -18.69 -12.85
N LEU A 312 -3.17 -18.76 -11.76
CA LEU A 312 -3.05 -17.66 -10.80
C LEU A 312 -2.46 -16.41 -11.46
N PHE A 313 -1.35 -16.56 -12.19
CA PHE A 313 -0.71 -15.45 -12.88
C PHE A 313 -1.63 -14.79 -13.91
N LYS A 314 -2.46 -15.57 -14.62
CA LYS A 314 -3.48 -15.02 -15.51
C LYS A 314 -4.52 -14.20 -14.75
N ALA A 315 -4.96 -14.69 -13.58
CA ALA A 315 -5.89 -13.96 -12.72
C ALA A 315 -5.30 -12.67 -12.13
N PHE A 316 -3.98 -12.63 -11.88
CA PHE A 316 -3.27 -11.44 -11.42
C PHE A 316 -3.37 -10.29 -12.43
N SER A 317 -3.43 -10.64 -13.73
CA SER A 317 -3.46 -9.68 -14.83
C SER A 317 -4.87 -9.19 -15.19
N TYR A 318 -5.93 -9.63 -14.51
CA TYR A 318 -7.27 -9.13 -14.79
C TYR A 318 -7.36 -7.64 -14.45
N GLY A 319 -7.91 -6.86 -15.39
CA GLY A 319 -8.01 -5.40 -15.32
C GLY A 319 -6.70 -4.61 -15.45
N CYS A 320 -5.54 -5.28 -15.41
CA CYS A 320 -4.25 -4.67 -15.69
C CYS A 320 -3.70 -5.12 -17.05
N GLY A 321 -3.57 -4.18 -17.97
CA GLY A 321 -2.94 -4.43 -19.27
C GLY A 321 -1.62 -3.68 -19.37
N ILE A 322 -0.56 -4.36 -19.79
CA ILE A 322 0.74 -3.75 -20.09
C ILE A 322 0.85 -3.57 -21.61
N PRO A 323 0.25 -2.52 -22.20
CA PRO A 323 0.44 -2.28 -23.62
C PRO A 323 1.86 -1.72 -23.83
N TRP A 324 2.50 -2.15 -24.92
CA TRP A 324 3.90 -1.82 -25.20
C TRP A 324 4.15 -0.31 -25.21
N ASN A 325 3.16 0.50 -25.61
CA ASN A 325 3.30 1.95 -25.67
C ASN A 325 3.43 2.58 -24.28
N LEU A 326 2.69 2.11 -23.27
CA LEU A 326 2.83 2.60 -21.90
C LEU A 326 4.13 2.10 -21.25
N ALA A 327 4.57 0.88 -21.58
CA ALA A 327 5.89 0.39 -21.16
C ALA A 327 7.02 1.26 -21.74
N CYS A 328 6.93 1.61 -23.03
CA CYS A 328 7.87 2.54 -23.67
C CYS A 328 7.81 3.93 -23.04
N SER A 329 6.62 4.48 -22.74
CA SER A 329 6.50 5.76 -22.03
C SER A 329 7.14 5.73 -20.64
N ALA A 330 6.97 4.64 -19.89
CA ALA A 330 7.62 4.46 -18.59
C ALA A 330 9.16 4.40 -18.74
N LEU A 331 9.67 3.69 -19.75
CA LEU A 331 11.11 3.65 -20.04
C LEU A 331 11.67 5.01 -20.46
N LEU A 332 10.93 5.79 -21.26
CA LEU A 332 11.31 7.16 -21.62
C LEU A 332 11.33 8.06 -20.38
N GLY A 333 10.35 7.94 -19.47
CA GLY A 333 10.34 8.66 -18.20
C GLY A 333 11.52 8.31 -17.30
N ALA A 334 11.85 7.02 -17.17
CA ALA A 334 13.04 6.57 -16.44
C ALA A 334 14.34 7.07 -17.10
N GLY A 335 14.36 7.11 -18.44
CA GLY A 335 15.44 7.72 -19.21
C GLY A 335 15.63 9.19 -18.88
N LEU A 336 14.56 9.99 -18.91
CA LEU A 336 14.58 11.41 -18.52
C LEU A 336 15.17 11.58 -17.10
N MET A 337 14.77 10.75 -16.14
CA MET A 337 15.34 10.81 -14.78
C MET A 337 16.85 10.58 -14.74
N ALA A 338 17.41 9.82 -15.68
CA ALA A 338 18.83 9.48 -15.74
C ALA A 338 19.67 10.41 -16.64
N LEU A 339 19.04 11.11 -17.59
CA LEU A 339 19.73 12.00 -18.54
C LEU A 339 20.65 13.05 -17.89
N PRO A 340 20.26 13.73 -16.81
CA PRO A 340 21.12 14.74 -16.18
C PRO A 340 22.46 14.17 -15.71
N SER A 341 22.48 12.90 -15.30
CA SER A 341 23.69 12.21 -14.84
C SER A 341 24.62 11.79 -15.99
N TRP A 342 24.10 11.64 -17.21
CA TRP A 342 24.89 11.21 -18.38
C TRP A 342 25.41 12.37 -19.23
N PHE A 343 24.62 13.44 -19.35
CA PHE A 343 24.92 14.56 -20.27
C PHE A 343 25.31 15.86 -19.57
N HIS A 344 25.38 15.89 -18.23
CA HIS A 344 25.72 17.09 -17.44
C HIS A 344 24.90 18.34 -17.84
N LEU A 345 23.58 18.15 -17.89
CA LEU A 345 22.61 19.14 -18.38
C LEU A 345 22.59 20.43 -17.53
N PRO A 346 22.14 21.57 -18.11
CA PRO A 346 21.89 22.80 -17.35
C PRO A 346 20.96 22.56 -16.16
N SER A 347 21.20 23.24 -15.03
CA SER A 347 20.50 22.99 -13.75
C SER A 347 18.96 23.04 -13.84
N ILE A 348 18.41 23.95 -14.65
CA ILE A 348 16.96 24.06 -14.86
C ILE A 348 16.42 22.85 -15.60
N LEU A 349 17.10 22.42 -16.67
CA LEU A 349 16.68 21.27 -17.48
C LEU A 349 16.81 19.98 -16.68
N ALA A 350 17.92 19.82 -15.95
CA ALA A 350 18.15 18.68 -15.07
C ALA A 350 17.03 18.48 -14.03
N ASN A 351 16.62 19.56 -13.36
CA ASN A 351 15.55 19.49 -12.36
C ASN A 351 14.20 19.09 -12.97
N ILE A 352 13.90 19.63 -14.15
CA ILE A 352 12.67 19.34 -14.89
C ILE A 352 12.64 17.89 -15.34
N ASP A 353 13.77 17.36 -15.82
CA ASP A 353 13.86 15.96 -16.25
C ASP A 353 13.66 14.98 -15.09
N HIS A 354 14.21 15.28 -13.91
CA HIS A 354 13.96 14.46 -12.72
C HIS A 354 12.48 14.47 -12.31
N VAL A 355 11.83 15.65 -12.29
CA VAL A 355 10.42 15.79 -11.90
C VAL A 355 9.49 15.14 -12.94
N PHE A 356 9.57 15.58 -14.19
CA PHE A 356 8.65 15.13 -15.24
C PHE A 356 8.98 13.73 -15.75
N GLY A 357 10.23 13.29 -15.64
CA GLY A 357 10.60 11.88 -15.85
C GLY A 357 9.91 10.96 -14.86
N ALA A 358 9.99 11.26 -13.56
CA ALA A 358 9.32 10.47 -12.52
C ALA A 358 7.80 10.51 -12.65
N LEU A 359 7.20 11.68 -12.90
CA LEU A 359 5.76 11.79 -13.13
C LEU A 359 5.31 11.03 -14.39
N THR A 360 6.15 11.00 -15.43
CA THR A 360 5.90 10.19 -16.64
C THR A 360 5.88 8.71 -16.32
N VAL A 361 6.81 8.20 -15.49
CA VAL A 361 6.80 6.81 -15.01
C VAL A 361 5.51 6.51 -14.26
N VAL A 362 5.15 7.36 -13.29
CA VAL A 362 3.96 7.20 -12.43
C VAL A 362 2.69 7.13 -13.26
N ILE A 363 2.46 8.11 -14.15
CA ILE A 363 1.27 8.15 -15.01
C ILE A 363 1.25 6.97 -15.99
N SER A 364 2.40 6.57 -16.53
CA SER A 364 2.48 5.45 -17.47
C SER A 364 2.11 4.12 -16.80
N VAL A 365 2.64 3.86 -15.59
CA VAL A 365 2.33 2.65 -14.82
C VAL A 365 0.89 2.67 -14.34
N ILE A 366 0.42 3.75 -13.71
CA ILE A 366 -0.96 3.88 -13.23
C ILE A 366 -1.98 3.71 -14.38
N SER A 367 -1.66 4.19 -15.58
CA SER A 367 -2.51 4.03 -16.78
C SER A 367 -2.59 2.59 -17.33
N MET A 368 -1.79 1.65 -16.81
CA MET A 368 -1.88 0.22 -17.18
C MET A 368 -3.21 -0.39 -16.69
N ALA A 369 -3.75 0.10 -15.58
CA ALA A 369 -5.09 -0.24 -15.11
C ALA A 369 -6.15 0.23 -16.12
N GLU A 370 -6.97 -0.69 -16.63
CA GLU A 370 -7.92 -0.44 -17.72
C GLU A 370 -8.96 0.64 -17.37
N ILE A 371 -9.43 0.65 -16.12
CA ILE A 371 -10.48 1.55 -15.63
C ILE A 371 -10.08 3.04 -15.67
N ILE A 372 -8.80 3.34 -15.42
CA ILE A 372 -8.24 4.69 -15.37
C ILE A 372 -7.25 4.98 -16.51
N ARG A 373 -7.21 4.13 -17.54
CA ARG A 373 -6.32 4.28 -18.70
C ARG A 373 -6.46 5.61 -19.47
N LYS A 374 -7.49 6.40 -19.20
CA LYS A 374 -7.67 7.76 -19.73
C LYS A 374 -6.64 8.75 -19.15
N ILE A 375 -6.09 8.49 -17.96
CA ILE A 375 -5.11 9.38 -17.31
C ILE A 375 -3.82 9.52 -18.14
N ARG A 376 -3.53 8.58 -19.06
CA ARG A 376 -2.36 8.68 -19.96
C ARG A 376 -2.30 9.97 -20.78
N PHE A 377 -3.41 10.67 -21.01
CA PHE A 377 -3.40 11.96 -21.70
C PHE A 377 -2.65 13.05 -20.92
N THR A 378 -2.46 12.89 -19.60
CA THR A 378 -1.59 13.75 -18.81
C THR A 378 -0.13 13.71 -19.31
N LEU A 379 0.29 12.64 -20.00
CA LEU A 379 1.61 12.59 -20.64
C LEU A 379 1.79 13.67 -21.72
N TRP A 380 0.72 14.17 -22.33
CA TRP A 380 0.80 15.28 -23.28
C TRP A 380 1.23 16.57 -22.61
N LEU A 381 0.70 16.84 -21.41
CA LEU A 381 1.10 18.00 -20.62
C LEU A 381 2.58 17.90 -20.24
N PHE A 382 3.03 16.73 -19.78
CA PHE A 382 4.42 16.53 -19.39
C PHE A 382 5.36 16.65 -20.58
N ALA A 383 5.02 16.04 -21.71
CA ALA A 383 5.78 16.16 -22.95
C ALA A 383 5.85 17.62 -23.45
N ALA A 384 4.75 18.38 -23.34
CA ALA A 384 4.74 19.79 -23.72
C ALA A 384 5.68 20.61 -22.81
N VAL A 385 5.61 20.41 -21.50
CA VAL A 385 6.46 21.14 -20.53
C VAL A 385 7.94 20.83 -20.76
N THR A 386 8.32 19.55 -20.87
CA THR A 386 9.73 19.18 -21.10
C THR A 386 10.26 19.74 -22.43
N THR A 387 9.44 19.70 -23.49
CA THR A 387 9.82 20.21 -24.82
C THR A 387 9.98 21.74 -24.81
N ILE A 388 9.03 22.47 -24.21
CA ILE A 388 9.07 23.94 -24.15
C ILE A 388 10.29 24.39 -23.35
N ILE A 389 10.58 23.74 -22.22
CA ILE A 389 11.73 24.12 -21.39
C ILE A 389 13.03 23.84 -22.14
N ALA A 390 13.16 22.68 -22.79
CA ALA A 390 14.34 22.39 -23.61
C ALA A 390 14.56 23.42 -24.73
N LEU A 391 13.50 23.89 -25.39
CA LEU A 391 13.57 24.95 -26.42
C LEU A 391 14.12 26.28 -25.87
N ILE A 392 13.89 26.57 -24.59
CA ILE A 392 14.34 27.81 -23.95
C ILE A 392 15.78 27.67 -23.43
N THR A 393 16.14 26.50 -22.90
CA THR A 393 17.37 26.33 -22.09
C THR A 393 18.50 25.58 -22.78
N SER A 394 18.24 24.86 -23.88
CA SER A 394 19.21 23.96 -24.50
C SER A 394 19.36 24.20 -26.00
N GLN A 395 20.51 23.78 -26.54
CA GLN A 395 20.81 23.84 -27.98
C GLN A 395 21.50 22.55 -28.44
N GLY A 396 21.52 22.31 -29.75
CA GLY A 396 22.21 21.15 -30.32
C GLY A 396 21.57 19.81 -29.95
N VAL A 397 22.38 18.86 -29.48
CA VAL A 397 21.96 17.46 -29.26
C VAL A 397 20.92 17.34 -28.14
N GLU A 398 21.08 18.09 -27.05
CA GLU A 398 20.14 18.09 -25.92
C GLU A 398 18.74 18.50 -26.37
N LEU A 399 18.64 19.57 -27.16
CA LEU A 399 17.36 20.06 -27.68
C LEU A 399 16.68 19.01 -28.57
N VAL A 400 17.42 18.44 -29.52
CA VAL A 400 16.90 17.42 -30.43
C VAL A 400 16.40 16.19 -29.65
N MET A 401 17.14 15.79 -28.60
CA MET A 401 16.75 14.68 -27.74
C MET A 401 15.44 14.94 -27.01
N HIS A 402 15.30 16.09 -26.32
CA HIS A 402 14.10 16.40 -25.55
C HIS A 402 12.87 16.60 -26.44
N VAL A 403 13.03 17.24 -27.60
CA VAL A 403 11.96 17.35 -28.61
C VAL A 403 11.54 15.97 -29.11
N SER A 404 12.51 15.09 -29.38
CA SER A 404 12.23 13.71 -29.82
C SER A 404 11.49 12.93 -28.74
N ILE A 405 11.91 13.02 -27.47
CA ILE A 405 11.25 12.36 -26.34
C ILE A 405 9.82 12.91 -26.17
N GLY A 406 9.63 14.23 -26.25
CA GLY A 406 8.32 14.86 -26.17
C GLY A 406 7.36 14.38 -27.26
N ILE A 407 7.82 14.37 -28.52
CA ILE A 407 7.03 13.85 -29.65
C ILE A 407 6.68 12.37 -29.44
N LEU A 408 7.66 11.55 -29.04
CA LEU A 408 7.44 10.13 -28.79
C LEU A 408 6.42 9.91 -27.67
N LEU A 409 6.50 10.66 -26.55
CA LEU A 409 5.53 10.54 -25.45
C LEU A 409 4.11 10.87 -25.90
N VAL A 410 3.93 11.92 -26.71
CA VAL A 410 2.61 12.27 -27.27
C VAL A 410 2.07 11.15 -28.15
N LEU A 411 2.89 10.66 -29.09
CA LEU A 411 2.50 9.59 -30.03
C LEU A 411 2.15 8.28 -29.31
N LEU A 412 2.95 7.89 -28.31
CA LEU A 412 2.72 6.71 -27.50
C LEU A 412 1.43 6.84 -26.67
N ALA A 413 1.12 8.03 -26.15
CA ALA A 413 -0.08 8.29 -25.37
C ALA A 413 -1.39 8.27 -26.19
N ILE A 414 -1.35 8.45 -27.53
CA ILE A 414 -2.57 8.39 -28.36
C ILE A 414 -3.19 6.98 -28.30
N ARG A 415 -2.37 5.94 -28.47
CA ARG A 415 -2.85 4.56 -28.61
C ARG A 415 -3.42 4.02 -27.29
N LYS A 416 -4.70 3.61 -27.30
CA LYS A 416 -5.39 3.08 -26.09
C LYS A 416 -4.94 1.66 -25.68
N GLY A 417 -4.38 0.90 -26.60
CA GLY A 417 -4.23 -0.55 -26.41
C GLY A 417 -5.58 -1.27 -26.37
N ARG A 418 -5.56 -2.59 -26.23
CA ARG A 418 -6.78 -3.40 -26.08
C ARG A 418 -7.31 -3.27 -24.65
N ILE A 419 -8.61 -3.04 -24.51
CA ILE A 419 -9.35 -3.19 -23.25
C ILE A 419 -10.06 -4.53 -23.32
N LYS A 420 -9.81 -5.41 -22.35
CA LYS A 420 -10.36 -6.77 -22.35
C LYS A 420 -11.59 -6.86 -21.46
N GLU A 421 -11.65 -6.07 -20.41
CA GLU A 421 -12.67 -6.19 -19.38
C GLU A 421 -13.75 -5.11 -19.48
N SER A 422 -14.95 -5.42 -18.99
CA SER A 422 -16.07 -4.48 -18.84
C SER A 422 -16.18 -3.98 -17.40
N TYR A 423 -16.61 -2.72 -17.22
CA TYR A 423 -16.57 -2.02 -15.93
C TYR A 423 -17.90 -1.36 -15.51
N GLY A 424 -19.01 -1.67 -16.21
CA GLY A 424 -20.37 -1.17 -15.90
C GLY A 424 -20.67 0.23 -16.40
#